data_AF-A0A0L0C7M6-F1
#
_entry.id   AF-A0A0L0C7M6-F1
#
_cell.length_a   1.000
_cell.length_b   1.000
_cell.length_c   1.000
_cell.angle_alpha   90.00
_cell.angle_beta   90.00
_cell.angle_gamma   90.00
#
_symmetry.space_group_name_H-M   'P 1'
#
loop_
_entity.id
_entity.type
_entity.pdbx_description
1 polymer ?
#
loop_
_entity_poly.entity_id
_entity_poly.type
_entity_poly.pdbx_seq_one_letter_code
_entity_poly.pdbx_strand_id
1 'polypeptide(L)'
;MSNKVVFLTLCAFIVLTSAQKFTSELVKCHVCKAVVQEIEDEVSKVDPAKRVDVSGFRLDADGNAISKSVPMAKSEMFLTEVMEKICDRMEDYLRATHKKSGKFMLMKIMVDGKMNPESSNVDFVQDEDLNKSLGHYCLEILEDHEDAFLKSFQSPTLNENLDIEICSERTKYCKDAPLQEDYEFDDKDEL
;
A
#
# COMPACT_ATOMS: atom_id res chain seq x y z
N MET A 1 -8.72 56.18 -28.61
CA MET A 1 -8.39 55.83 -27.21
C MET A 1 -8.92 54.45 -26.78
N SER A 2 -9.35 53.57 -27.71
CA SER A 2 -10.02 52.29 -27.36
C SER A 2 -9.14 51.03 -27.43
N ASN A 3 -7.95 51.07 -28.05
CA ASN A 3 -7.15 49.84 -28.26
C ASN A 3 -6.21 49.47 -27.09
N LYS A 4 -5.95 50.39 -26.15
CA LYS A 4 -5.11 50.10 -24.98
C LYS A 4 -5.88 49.39 -23.86
N VAL A 5 -7.21 49.59 -23.79
CA VAL A 5 -8.07 48.98 -22.76
C VAL A 5 -8.31 47.50 -23.06
N VAL A 6 -8.44 47.13 -24.34
CA VAL A 6 -8.64 45.73 -24.77
C VAL A 6 -7.41 44.85 -24.53
N PHE A 7 -6.20 45.42 -24.62
CA PHE A 7 -4.96 44.68 -24.33
C PHE A 7 -4.73 44.47 -22.83
N LEU A 8 -5.22 45.39 -21.98
CA LEU A 8 -5.06 45.27 -20.52
C LEU A 8 -6.04 44.25 -19.90
N THR A 9 -7.20 44.02 -20.54
CA THR A 9 -8.20 43.05 -20.07
C THR A 9 -7.91 41.60 -20.48
N LEU A 10 -6.96 41.34 -21.39
CA LEU A 10 -6.63 39.99 -21.85
C LEU A 10 -5.59 39.25 -20.97
N CYS A 11 -4.91 39.95 -20.06
CA CYS A 11 -3.95 39.32 -19.13
C CYS A 11 -4.58 38.73 -17.86
N ALA A 12 -5.91 38.76 -17.75
CA ALA A 12 -6.65 38.21 -16.62
C ALA A 12 -7.20 36.79 -16.88
N PHE A 13 -6.64 36.05 -17.85
CA PHE A 13 -6.68 34.58 -17.80
C PHE A 13 -5.74 34.14 -16.67
N ILE A 14 -6.18 34.35 -15.44
CA ILE A 14 -5.67 33.64 -14.27
C ILE A 14 -5.95 32.18 -14.57
N VAL A 15 -4.92 31.47 -15.02
CA VAL A 15 -4.92 30.01 -15.03
C VAL A 15 -5.05 29.61 -13.57
N LEU A 16 -6.28 29.36 -13.13
CA LEU A 16 -6.58 28.64 -11.90
C LEU A 16 -6.06 27.22 -12.13
N THR A 17 -4.75 27.02 -11.98
CA THR A 17 -4.20 25.70 -11.77
C THR A 17 -4.72 25.27 -10.40
N SER A 18 -5.82 24.53 -10.39
CA SER A 18 -6.25 23.82 -9.19
C SER A 18 -5.12 22.86 -8.84
N ALA A 19 -4.29 23.20 -7.86
CA ALA A 19 -3.40 22.24 -7.24
C ALA A 19 -4.31 21.12 -6.72
N GLN A 20 -4.27 19.95 -7.37
CA GLN A 20 -5.14 18.83 -7.08
C GLN A 20 -4.68 18.24 -5.74
N LYS A 21 -5.19 18.79 -4.64
CA LYS A 21 -4.88 18.35 -3.29
C LYS A 21 -5.79 17.17 -2.94
N PHE A 22 -5.21 15.98 -2.89
CA PHE A 22 -5.90 14.78 -2.41
C PHE A 22 -6.06 14.85 -0.89
N THR A 23 -7.11 14.21 -0.38
CA THR A 23 -7.32 14.15 1.08
C THR A 23 -6.29 13.23 1.73
N SER A 24 -5.89 13.55 2.95
CA SER A 24 -4.96 12.72 3.74
C SER A 24 -5.49 11.28 3.90
N GLU A 25 -6.80 11.10 4.09
CA GLU A 25 -7.46 9.79 4.17
C GLU A 25 -7.27 8.97 2.89
N LEU A 26 -7.46 9.59 1.72
CA LEU A 26 -7.28 8.92 0.44
C LEU A 26 -5.82 8.50 0.22
N VAL A 27 -4.87 9.37 0.56
CA VAL A 27 -3.45 9.04 0.46
C VAL A 27 -3.09 7.90 1.42
N LYS A 28 -3.54 7.95 2.69
CA LYS A 28 -3.31 6.87 3.67
C LYS A 28 -3.85 5.53 3.20
N CYS A 29 -5.06 5.50 2.61
CA CYS A 29 -5.61 4.27 2.05
C CYS A 29 -4.68 3.65 0.99
N HIS A 30 -4.25 4.43 0.00
CA HIS A 30 -3.38 3.92 -1.06
C HIS A 30 -1.96 3.57 -0.56
N VAL A 31 -1.41 4.32 0.39
CA VAL A 31 -0.12 3.98 1.00
C VAL A 31 -0.24 2.69 1.80
N CYS A 32 -1.29 2.50 2.58
CA CYS A 32 -1.53 1.24 3.30
C CYS A 32 -1.55 0.05 2.34
N LYS A 33 -2.28 0.15 1.21
CA LYS A 33 -2.32 -0.91 0.20
C LYS A 33 -0.95 -1.20 -0.42
N ALA A 34 -0.20 -0.15 -0.73
CA ALA A 34 1.16 -0.31 -1.27
C ALA A 34 2.09 -0.99 -0.25
N VAL A 35 1.99 -0.64 1.04
CA VAL A 35 2.74 -1.29 2.12
C VAL A 35 2.38 -2.76 2.22
N VAL A 36 1.09 -3.13 2.21
CA VAL A 36 0.67 -4.55 2.22
C VAL A 36 1.28 -5.30 1.05
N GLN A 37 1.19 -4.75 -0.17
CA GLN A 37 1.75 -5.36 -1.36
C GLN A 37 3.29 -5.54 -1.27
N GLU A 38 4.01 -4.56 -0.76
CA GLU A 38 5.47 -4.66 -0.56
C GLU A 38 5.84 -5.74 0.48
N ILE A 39 5.04 -5.91 1.55
CA ILE A 39 5.26 -6.99 2.53
C ILE A 39 4.98 -8.35 1.87
N GLU A 40 3.88 -8.47 1.11
CA GLU A 40 3.58 -9.70 0.35
C GLU A 40 4.71 -10.07 -0.61
N ASP A 41 5.24 -9.09 -1.33
CA ASP A 41 6.38 -9.26 -2.22
C ASP A 41 7.63 -9.77 -1.46
N GLU A 42 7.96 -9.22 -0.29
CA GLU A 42 9.07 -9.72 0.54
C GLU A 42 8.82 -11.11 1.12
N VAL A 43 7.62 -11.38 1.61
CA VAL A 43 7.20 -12.69 2.12
C VAL A 43 7.31 -13.76 1.03
N SER A 44 6.92 -13.45 -0.20
CA SER A 44 6.96 -14.37 -1.35
C SER A 44 8.38 -14.82 -1.72
N LYS A 45 9.39 -14.03 -1.37
CA LYS A 45 10.82 -14.32 -1.64
C LYS A 45 11.43 -15.28 -0.62
N VAL A 46 10.75 -15.53 0.50
CA VAL A 46 11.25 -16.41 1.56
C VAL A 46 11.00 -17.87 1.20
N ASP A 47 12.02 -18.72 1.35
CA ASP A 47 11.87 -20.17 1.21
C ASP A 47 10.82 -20.71 2.21
N PRO A 48 9.73 -21.34 1.72
CA PRO A 48 8.67 -21.89 2.59
C PRO A 48 9.15 -22.95 3.59
N ALA A 49 10.27 -23.64 3.31
CA ALA A 49 10.87 -24.61 4.21
C ALA A 49 11.71 -23.97 5.31
N LYS A 50 12.14 -22.71 5.14
CA LYS A 50 12.99 -22.01 6.09
C LYS A 50 12.23 -21.71 7.37
N ARG A 51 12.79 -22.18 8.48
CA ARG A 51 12.25 -21.96 9.83
C ARG A 51 13.26 -21.25 10.71
N VAL A 52 12.76 -20.52 11.68
CA VAL A 52 13.58 -19.85 12.69
C VAL A 52 13.18 -20.32 14.07
N ASP A 53 14.15 -20.38 14.98
CA ASP A 53 13.92 -20.64 16.39
C ASP A 53 13.40 -19.36 17.05
N VAL A 54 12.25 -19.45 17.72
CA VAL A 54 11.63 -18.34 18.46
C VAL A 54 11.57 -18.64 19.96
N SER A 55 12.36 -19.62 20.40
CA SER A 55 12.50 -19.94 21.80
C SER A 55 13.26 -18.82 22.50
N GLY A 56 12.64 -18.23 23.51
CA GLY A 56 13.43 -17.61 24.57
C GLY A 56 14.23 -18.67 25.32
N PHE A 57 15.17 -18.27 26.18
CA PHE A 57 15.98 -19.15 27.03
C PHE A 57 15.17 -19.92 28.10
N ARG A 58 13.95 -20.36 27.80
CA ARG A 58 13.03 -21.04 28.71
C ARG A 58 13.39 -22.52 28.79
N LEU A 59 13.50 -23.01 30.02
CA LEU A 59 13.71 -24.42 30.32
C LEU A 59 12.38 -25.05 30.77
N ASP A 60 12.19 -26.34 30.48
CA ASP A 60 11.12 -27.13 31.06
C ASP A 60 11.40 -27.48 32.53
N ALA A 61 10.48 -28.22 33.17
CA ALA A 61 10.63 -28.62 34.58
C ALA A 61 11.86 -29.53 34.83
N ASP A 62 12.39 -30.17 33.80
CA ASP A 62 13.53 -31.09 33.84
C ASP A 62 14.85 -30.38 33.46
N GLY A 63 14.82 -29.09 33.14
CA GLY A 63 15.98 -28.30 32.78
C GLY A 63 16.37 -28.40 31.29
N ASN A 64 15.54 -28.99 30.44
CA ASN A 64 15.78 -29.02 29.00
C ASN A 64 15.32 -27.73 28.33
N ALA A 65 16.03 -27.29 27.31
CA ALA A 65 15.62 -26.14 26.51
C ALA A 65 14.32 -26.44 25.75
N ILE A 66 13.32 -25.57 25.91
CA ILE A 66 12.07 -25.67 25.17
C ILE A 66 12.27 -25.03 23.80
N SER A 67 12.42 -25.86 22.76
CA SER A 67 12.56 -25.40 21.38
C SER A 67 11.19 -25.25 20.68
N LYS A 68 10.84 -24.03 20.28
CA LYS A 68 9.72 -23.68 19.40
C LYS A 68 10.26 -23.01 18.14
N SER A 69 9.90 -23.56 16.99
CA SER A 69 10.25 -22.99 15.68
C SER A 69 9.01 -22.65 14.86
N VAL A 70 9.10 -21.56 14.09
CA VAL A 70 8.04 -21.07 13.20
C VAL A 70 8.60 -20.83 11.79
N PRO A 71 7.76 -20.79 10.72
CA PRO A 71 8.23 -20.39 9.40
C PRO A 71 8.86 -19.00 9.47
N MET A 72 10.00 -18.77 8.78
CA MET A 72 10.68 -17.48 8.81
C MET A 72 9.76 -16.33 8.37
N ALA A 73 9.01 -16.56 7.28
CA ALA A 73 8.06 -15.60 6.73
C ALA A 73 6.94 -15.16 7.70
N LYS A 74 6.72 -15.93 8.78
CA LYS A 74 5.72 -15.64 9.82
C LYS A 74 6.36 -15.29 11.17
N SER A 75 7.68 -15.15 11.23
CA SER A 75 8.33 -14.73 12.47
C SER A 75 8.17 -13.22 12.63
N GLU A 76 7.87 -12.78 13.85
CA GLU A 76 7.76 -11.37 14.21
C GLU A 76 9.03 -10.61 13.82
N MET A 77 10.21 -11.15 14.15
CA MET A 77 11.51 -10.59 13.78
C MET A 77 11.60 -10.29 12.27
N PHE A 78 11.27 -11.27 11.41
CA PHE A 78 11.32 -11.06 9.96
C PHE A 78 10.33 -9.99 9.50
N LEU A 79 9.08 -10.06 9.97
CA LEU A 79 8.03 -9.13 9.55
C LEU A 79 8.35 -7.69 9.99
N THR A 80 8.83 -7.50 11.22
CA THR A 80 9.24 -6.18 11.72
C THR A 80 10.44 -5.64 10.93
N GLU A 81 11.46 -6.46 10.64
CA GLU A 81 12.59 -6.04 9.77
C GLU A 81 12.14 -5.66 8.35
N VAL A 82 11.11 -6.32 7.82
CA VAL A 82 10.52 -6.00 6.51
C VAL A 82 9.78 -4.68 6.59
N MET A 83 8.92 -4.49 7.59
CA MET A 83 8.14 -3.27 7.81
C MET A 83 9.05 -2.03 7.93
N GLU A 84 10.14 -2.12 8.69
CA GLU A 84 11.12 -1.02 8.84
C GLU A 84 11.72 -0.55 7.50
N LYS A 85 11.93 -1.47 6.54
CA LYS A 85 12.59 -1.18 5.25
C LYS A 85 11.63 -0.75 4.15
N ILE A 86 10.33 -0.98 4.31
CA ILE A 86 9.35 -0.71 3.24
C ILE A 86 9.09 0.78 3.09
N CYS A 87 9.15 1.56 4.16
CA CYS A 87 8.89 3.00 4.05
C CYS A 87 9.94 3.75 3.23
N ASP A 88 11.19 3.27 3.20
CA ASP A 88 12.21 3.81 2.30
C ASP A 88 11.83 3.62 0.83
N ARG A 89 11.20 2.48 0.49
CA ARG A 89 10.73 2.18 -0.88
C ARG A 89 9.58 3.07 -1.35
N MET A 90 8.94 3.84 -0.47
CA MET A 90 7.91 4.79 -0.89
C MET A 90 8.46 5.92 -1.75
N GLU A 91 9.79 6.11 -1.80
CA GLU A 91 10.44 7.02 -2.75
C GLU A 91 10.32 6.57 -4.22
N ASP A 92 10.13 5.27 -4.46
CA ASP A 92 9.90 4.70 -5.78
C ASP A 92 8.46 4.87 -6.27
N TYR A 93 7.60 5.51 -5.47
CA TYR A 93 6.20 5.74 -5.78
C TYR A 93 5.91 7.22 -6.03
N LEU A 94 4.99 7.46 -6.96
CA LEU A 94 4.47 8.78 -7.28
C LEU A 94 2.96 8.82 -7.06
N ARG A 95 2.49 9.98 -6.62
CA ARG A 95 1.07 10.34 -6.72
C ARG A 95 0.73 10.63 -8.17
N ALA A 96 -0.34 10.01 -8.66
CA ALA A 96 -0.81 10.21 -10.03
C ALA A 96 -2.33 10.25 -10.12
N THR A 97 -2.84 10.89 -11.16
CA THR A 97 -4.25 10.87 -11.53
C THR A 97 -4.41 10.09 -12.82
N HIS A 98 -5.25 9.07 -12.83
CA HIS A 98 -5.52 8.33 -14.07
C HIS A 98 -6.30 9.20 -15.07
N LYS A 99 -5.79 9.36 -16.30
CA LYS A 99 -6.30 10.29 -17.32
C LYS A 99 -7.75 10.05 -17.70
N LYS A 100 -8.19 8.78 -17.75
CA LYS A 100 -9.57 8.44 -18.18
C LYS A 100 -10.59 8.58 -17.06
N SER A 101 -10.23 8.21 -15.83
CA SER A 101 -11.17 8.14 -14.71
C SER A 101 -11.09 9.34 -13.78
N GLY A 102 -10.01 10.14 -13.85
CA GLY A 102 -9.73 11.23 -12.92
C GLY A 102 -9.46 10.75 -11.49
N LYS A 103 -9.31 9.44 -11.27
CA LYS A 103 -9.10 8.85 -9.94
C LYS A 103 -7.63 8.96 -9.53
N PHE A 104 -7.43 9.23 -8.25
CA PHE A 104 -6.11 9.15 -7.62
C PHE A 104 -5.58 7.72 -7.67
N MET A 105 -4.26 7.60 -7.80
CA MET A 105 -3.54 6.35 -7.59
C MET A 105 -2.13 6.64 -7.09
N LEU A 106 -1.57 5.63 -6.43
CA LEU A 106 -0.16 5.56 -6.10
C LEU A 106 0.51 4.61 -7.09
N MET A 107 1.53 5.07 -7.81
CA MET A 107 2.14 4.33 -8.92
C MET A 107 3.64 4.17 -8.69
N LYS A 108 4.16 2.94 -8.78
CA LYS A 108 5.61 2.70 -8.88
C LYS A 108 6.17 3.35 -10.14
N ILE A 109 7.29 4.04 -10.04
CA ILE A 109 8.00 4.64 -11.19
C ILE A 109 8.53 3.53 -12.11
N MET A 110 9.12 2.50 -11.50
CA MET A 110 9.79 1.40 -12.20
C MET A 110 9.14 0.06 -11.82
N VAL A 111 9.00 -0.81 -12.82
CA VAL A 111 8.59 -2.22 -12.66
C VAL A 111 9.57 -3.05 -13.49
N ASP A 112 10.17 -4.08 -12.88
CA ASP A 112 11.16 -4.96 -13.52
C ASP A 112 12.32 -4.21 -14.22
N GLY A 113 12.79 -3.12 -13.60
CA GLY A 113 13.89 -2.30 -14.13
C GLY A 113 13.52 -1.45 -15.35
N LYS A 114 12.23 -1.35 -15.71
CA LYS A 114 11.71 -0.50 -16.79
C LYS A 114 10.71 0.51 -16.25
N MET A 115 10.51 1.62 -16.97
CA MET A 115 9.46 2.58 -16.66
C MET A 115 8.11 1.87 -16.61
N ASN A 116 7.31 2.15 -15.59
CA ASN A 116 5.99 1.56 -15.44
C ASN A 116 5.13 1.88 -16.69
N PRO A 117 4.55 0.87 -17.38
CA PRO A 117 3.76 1.09 -18.59
C PRO A 117 2.54 1.99 -18.38
N GLU A 118 2.01 2.05 -17.15
CA GLU A 118 0.89 2.92 -16.77
C GLU A 118 1.27 4.40 -16.75
N SER A 119 2.57 4.74 -16.79
CA SER A 119 3.07 6.13 -16.88
C SER A 119 2.42 6.95 -18.01
N SER A 120 2.06 6.31 -19.12
CA SER A 120 1.41 6.96 -20.26
C SER A 120 -0.08 7.28 -20.01
N ASN A 121 -0.73 6.57 -19.10
CA ASN A 121 -2.16 6.67 -18.79
C ASN A 121 -2.46 7.60 -17.61
N VAL A 122 -1.44 8.20 -17.01
CA VAL A 122 -1.57 9.01 -15.79
C VAL A 122 -0.98 10.41 -15.95
N ASP A 123 -1.50 11.34 -15.18
CA ASP A 123 -0.91 12.67 -14.96
C ASP A 123 -0.24 12.67 -13.58
N PHE A 124 1.08 12.90 -13.55
CA PHE A 124 1.83 12.95 -12.31
C PHE A 124 1.48 14.20 -11.51
N VAL A 125 1.25 14.00 -10.21
CA VAL A 125 0.98 15.08 -9.28
C VAL A 125 2.32 15.69 -8.89
N GLN A 126 2.52 16.95 -9.27
CA GLN A 126 3.70 17.71 -8.87
C GLN A 126 3.39 18.35 -7.52
N ASP A 127 3.99 17.84 -6.44
CA ASP A 127 3.95 18.46 -5.12
C ASP A 127 5.31 19.07 -4.74
N GLU A 128 5.29 20.10 -3.88
CA GLU A 128 6.50 20.80 -3.42
C GLU A 128 7.48 19.86 -2.70
N ASP A 129 6.96 18.77 -2.14
CA ASP A 129 7.72 17.81 -1.34
C ASP A 129 8.25 16.62 -2.15
N LEU A 130 8.07 16.59 -3.48
CA LEU A 130 8.56 15.54 -4.38
C LEU A 130 8.28 14.11 -3.86
N ASN A 131 7.06 13.85 -3.38
CA ASN A 131 6.62 12.57 -2.79
C ASN A 131 7.31 12.15 -1.47
N LYS A 132 8.15 12.98 -0.85
CA LYS A 132 8.70 12.69 0.50
C LYS A 132 7.62 12.43 1.55
N SER A 133 6.45 13.04 1.36
CA SER A 133 5.31 12.83 2.24
C SER A 133 4.76 11.40 2.22
N LEU A 134 5.00 10.59 1.17
CA LEU A 134 4.55 9.19 1.13
C LEU A 134 5.29 8.32 2.15
N GLY A 135 6.60 8.52 2.30
CA GLY A 135 7.40 7.84 3.33
C GLY A 135 6.88 8.17 4.74
N HIS A 136 6.54 9.44 5.00
CA HIS A 136 5.93 9.84 6.27
C HIS A 136 4.58 9.17 6.53
N TYR A 137 3.72 9.04 5.52
CA TYR A 137 2.47 8.29 5.66
C TYR A 137 2.71 6.81 5.96
N CYS A 138 3.71 6.19 5.31
CA CYS A 138 4.06 4.81 5.59
C CYS A 138 4.52 4.62 7.04
N LEU A 139 5.41 5.49 7.52
CA LEU A 139 5.89 5.44 8.90
C LEU A 139 4.74 5.57 9.89
N GLU A 140 3.87 6.58 9.70
CA GLU A 140 2.68 6.76 10.54
C GLU A 140 1.77 5.52 10.55
N ILE A 141 1.51 4.92 9.38
CA ILE A 141 0.66 3.72 9.25
C ILE A 141 1.25 2.53 10.00
N LEU A 142 2.55 2.27 9.86
CA LEU A 142 3.20 1.14 10.50
C LEU A 142 3.38 1.35 12.00
N GLU A 143 3.72 2.56 12.44
CA GLU A 143 3.81 2.92 13.86
C GLU A 143 2.45 2.76 14.58
N ASP A 144 1.36 3.23 13.97
CA ASP A 144 0.02 3.17 14.58
C ASP A 144 -0.59 1.75 14.57
N HIS A 145 -0.18 0.91 13.61
CA HIS A 145 -0.89 -0.32 13.30
C HIS A 145 -0.01 -1.56 13.09
N GLU A 146 1.23 -1.59 13.55
CA GLU A 146 2.13 -2.77 13.47
C GLU A 146 1.42 -4.07 13.87
N ASP A 147 0.67 -4.04 14.98
CA ASP A 147 -0.12 -5.17 15.47
C ASP A 147 -1.11 -5.74 14.44
N ALA A 148 -1.70 -4.89 13.60
CA ALA A 148 -2.65 -5.30 12.56
C ALA A 148 -1.91 -6.08 11.46
N PHE A 149 -0.76 -5.57 11.01
CA PHE A 149 0.09 -6.23 10.01
C PHE A 149 0.61 -7.57 10.55
N LEU A 150 1.20 -7.59 11.75
CA LEU A 150 1.71 -8.82 12.36
C LEU A 150 0.63 -9.90 12.46
N LYS A 151 -0.56 -9.57 12.98
CA LYS A 151 -1.64 -10.56 13.12
C LYS A 151 -2.11 -11.12 11.78
N SER A 152 -2.19 -10.30 10.73
CA SER A 152 -2.62 -10.76 9.41
C SER A 152 -1.56 -11.64 8.74
N PHE A 153 -0.28 -11.25 8.75
CA PHE A 153 0.80 -12.03 8.13
C PHE A 153 1.18 -13.30 8.92
N GLN A 154 0.95 -13.32 10.23
CA GLN A 154 1.20 -14.50 11.07
C GLN A 154 0.04 -15.51 11.05
N SER A 155 -1.10 -15.17 10.44
CA SER A 155 -2.26 -16.05 10.33
C SER A 155 -1.87 -17.41 9.73
N PRO A 156 -2.45 -18.56 10.19
CA PRO A 156 -2.17 -19.87 9.63
C PRO A 156 -2.33 -19.94 8.10
N THR A 157 -3.34 -19.26 7.57
CA THR A 157 -3.61 -19.07 6.14
C THR A 157 -3.67 -17.58 5.84
N LEU A 158 -2.95 -17.13 4.82
CA LEU A 158 -3.03 -15.75 4.36
C LEU A 158 -4.36 -15.55 3.64
N ASN A 159 -4.99 -14.41 3.90
CA ASN A 159 -6.21 -13.99 3.20
C ASN A 159 -5.84 -13.59 1.77
N GLU A 160 -6.65 -13.94 0.78
CA GLU A 160 -6.43 -13.50 -0.61
C GLU A 160 -6.58 -11.98 -0.77
N ASN A 161 -7.33 -11.34 0.14
CA ASN A 161 -7.57 -9.91 0.16
C ASN A 161 -6.94 -9.26 1.41
N LEU A 162 -5.64 -9.49 1.63
CA LEU A 162 -4.91 -8.93 2.77
C LEU A 162 -4.98 -7.40 2.84
N ASP A 163 -5.01 -6.73 1.68
CA ASP A 163 -5.15 -5.27 1.62
C ASP A 163 -6.51 -4.80 2.17
N ILE A 164 -7.60 -5.51 1.88
CA ILE A 164 -8.92 -5.22 2.43
C ILE A 164 -8.95 -5.50 3.93
N GLU A 165 -8.44 -6.66 4.37
CA GLU A 165 -8.38 -7.03 5.78
C GLU A 165 -7.61 -5.97 6.60
N ILE A 166 -6.42 -5.59 6.16
CA ILE A 166 -5.57 -4.65 6.89
C ILE A 166 -6.09 -3.22 6.72
N CYS A 167 -6.25 -2.75 5.47
CA CYS A 167 -6.49 -1.33 5.19
C CYS A 167 -7.93 -0.89 5.39
N SER A 168 -8.92 -1.78 5.23
CA SER A 168 -10.34 -1.46 5.45
C SER A 168 -10.85 -1.97 6.80
N GLU A 169 -10.56 -3.22 7.17
CA GLU A 169 -11.18 -3.84 8.35
C GLU A 169 -10.45 -3.51 9.65
N ARG A 170 -9.12 -3.58 9.68
CA ARG A 170 -8.33 -3.38 10.90
C ARG A 170 -7.97 -1.92 11.15
N THR A 171 -7.51 -1.20 10.12
CA THR A 171 -6.99 0.19 10.25
C THR A 171 -8.01 1.28 9.89
N LYS A 172 -9.05 0.94 9.12
CA LYS A 172 -10.11 1.86 8.67
C LYS A 172 -9.64 3.01 7.75
N TYR A 173 -8.48 2.88 7.10
CA TYR A 173 -8.03 3.87 6.13
C TYR A 173 -8.80 3.81 4.82
N CYS A 174 -9.18 2.61 4.39
CA CYS A 174 -9.96 2.35 3.19
C CYS A 174 -11.43 2.03 3.53
N LYS A 175 -12.33 2.22 2.55
CA LYS A 175 -13.77 1.91 2.66
C LYS A 175 -14.17 0.77 1.71
N ASP A 176 -13.21 -0.07 1.34
CA ASP A 176 -13.44 -1.17 0.41
C ASP A 176 -14.14 -2.32 1.12
N ALA A 177 -14.99 -3.03 0.39
CA ALA A 177 -15.61 -4.27 0.84
C ALA A 177 -14.98 -5.46 0.10
N PRO A 178 -14.88 -6.65 0.72
CA PRO A 178 -14.46 -7.87 0.03
C PRO A 178 -15.34 -8.09 -1.21
N LEU A 179 -14.72 -8.45 -2.33
CA LEU A 179 -15.47 -8.87 -3.52
C LEU A 179 -16.25 -10.14 -3.13
N GLN A 180 -17.57 -10.11 -3.23
CA GLN A 180 -18.37 -11.33 -3.17
C GLN A 180 -18.05 -12.12 -4.44
N GLU A 181 -17.58 -13.36 -4.31
CA GLU A 181 -17.48 -14.27 -5.45
C GLU A 181 -18.86 -14.30 -6.12
N ASP A 182 -18.89 -13.94 -7.40
CA ASP A 182 -20.12 -13.91 -8.18
C ASP A 182 -20.81 -15.28 -8.07
N TYR A 183 -21.98 -15.32 -7.42
CA TYR A 183 -22.84 -16.49 -7.43
C TYR A 183 -23.19 -16.78 -8.89
N GLU A 184 -22.54 -17.79 -9.45
CA GLU A 184 -22.86 -18.34 -10.77
C GLU A 184 -24.29 -18.90 -10.66
N PHE A 185 -25.27 -18.11 -11.11
CA PHE A 185 -26.63 -18.60 -11.35
C PHE A 185 -26.49 -19.60 -12.49
N ASP A 186 -26.40 -20.88 -12.12
CA ASP A 186 -26.52 -22.01 -13.03
C ASP A 186 -27.96 -21.96 -13.57
N ASP A 187 -28.16 -21.25 -14.70
CA ASP A 187 -29.36 -21.32 -15.51
C ASP A 187 -29.47 -22.74 -16.06
N LYS A 188 -29.94 -23.67 -15.22
CA LYS A 188 -30.36 -25.00 -15.64
C LYS A 188 -31.85 -24.98 -15.94
N ASP A 189 -32.05 -24.69 -17.23
CA ASP A 189 -32.93 -25.42 -18.14
C ASP A 189 -34.44 -25.30 -17.95
N GLU A 190 -35.04 -24.66 -18.97
CA GLU A 190 -36.41 -24.89 -19.41
C GLU A 190 -36.72 -26.40 -19.50
N LEU A 191 -37.83 -26.82 -18.88
CA LEU A 191 -38.73 -27.86 -19.39
C LEU A 191 -40.11 -27.81 -18.72
#